data_AF-T0QE15-F1
#
_entry.id   AF-T0QE15-F1
#
_cell.length_a   1.000
_cell.length_b   1.000
_cell.length_c   1.000
_cell.angle_alpha   90.00
_cell.angle_beta   90.00
_cell.angle_gamma   90.00
#
_symmetry.space_group_name_H-M   'P 1'
#
loop_
_entity.id
_entity.type
_entity.pdbx_description
1 polymer ?
#
loop_
_entity_poly.entity_id
_entity_poly.type
_entity_poly.pdbx_seq_one_letter_code
_entity_poly.pdbx_strand_id
1 'polypeptide(L)'
;MRERLVVVMLLLGVLGAAALDPIVARGNRLYNARTGTRFVMRGMTYEGDVSDDHYDEFVHSTLETSLKDLFGHFNTFRLYNINPDKSYAKFMAHMNTRGIYVLPSASPTNNKYYDSYATQTMDRTVNGESSYTSIDHIVKPLAANTKSCYPTYLLYYGKRIIENFAQYDNTLAIVIGNEVLQLDLTAAACVKMYAADLKDWMGVNVKKLRTIPLAYSAADGAYTELVNGVQKQVLSATAYHAIKIQGLLCGDTMVHGVMTKSIDMYMINEYRWCNKNDFKSAYQELLDLAQGVPIVLAIGEFGCATARPRTWEMVPTLFSDAVTSKGWTDAYSGGFAYAFGEASLPRGSIFPLFIGAADTGITTKPGTTPTPDYATLLLQYKKAVALVAPAEFAPADVCSFAPTLTTVPTAPAAVAATWMPSCNNPTLKLRSFDTWITSSRQGRPCDKNGASCEVVLQDKVGTTQEDICGKPLVVESGGSLCTPGDSTCKHGSCVALSATAGRCVCSGCWGGSTCAVKDNDKCSVIPNLPQAPTIIFTVLAIFLGGMTLVFGALAIVAHKGMHTSNTSAEVYNAL
;
A
#
# COMPACT_ATOMS: atom_id res chain seq x y z
N MET A 1 11.28 19.31 71.98
CA MET A 1 12.15 18.45 71.15
C MET A 1 11.30 17.38 70.47
N ARG A 2 10.98 17.57 69.19
CA ARG A 2 10.51 16.52 68.27
C ARG A 2 10.74 17.04 66.85
N GLU A 3 11.93 16.78 66.35
CA GLU A 3 12.31 17.07 64.97
C GLU A 3 11.51 16.15 64.04
N ARG A 4 10.81 16.73 63.06
CA ARG A 4 10.22 16.00 61.95
C ARG A 4 11.17 16.08 60.78
N LEU A 5 11.85 14.96 60.51
CA LEU A 5 12.67 14.73 59.34
C LEU A 5 11.74 14.68 58.10
N VAL A 6 11.82 15.70 57.24
CA VAL A 6 11.16 15.68 55.92
C VAL A 6 12.12 15.00 54.95
N VAL A 7 11.81 13.76 54.59
CA VAL A 7 12.52 13.03 53.53
C VAL A 7 11.95 13.51 52.19
N VAL A 8 12.72 14.31 51.46
CA VAL A 8 12.44 14.65 50.06
C VAL A 8 12.95 13.49 49.20
N MET A 9 12.06 12.61 48.76
CA MET A 9 12.38 11.63 47.70
C MET A 9 12.47 12.37 46.36
N LEU A 10 13.68 12.63 45.89
CA LEU A 10 13.93 12.91 44.47
C LEU A 10 13.68 11.62 43.68
N LEU A 11 12.51 11.50 43.05
CA LEU A 11 12.32 10.59 41.93
C LEU A 11 13.12 11.14 40.73
N LEU A 12 14.33 10.64 40.53
CA LEU A 12 14.94 10.68 39.20
C LEU A 12 14.16 9.73 38.30
N GLY A 13 13.15 10.26 37.62
CA GLY A 13 12.53 9.59 36.49
C GLY A 13 13.58 9.45 35.38
N VAL A 14 14.00 8.22 35.11
CA VAL A 14 14.65 7.88 33.85
C VAL A 14 13.58 8.08 32.78
N LEU A 15 13.57 9.25 32.15
CA LEU A 15 12.82 9.51 30.93
C LEU A 15 13.44 8.64 29.83
N GLY A 16 13.00 7.38 29.74
CA GLY A 16 13.13 6.65 28.48
C GLY A 16 12.43 7.47 27.41
N ALA A 17 13.10 7.72 26.28
CA ALA A 17 12.46 8.39 25.16
C ALA A 17 11.19 7.60 24.79
N ALA A 18 10.03 8.24 24.92
CA ALA A 18 8.77 7.62 24.55
C ALA A 18 8.80 7.24 23.06
N ALA A 19 8.14 6.16 22.69
CA ALA A 19 7.91 5.84 21.30
C ALA A 19 7.17 7.01 20.62
N LEU A 20 7.57 7.36 19.40
CA LEU A 20 6.80 8.29 18.57
C LEU A 20 5.41 7.72 18.32
N ASP A 21 4.38 8.56 18.32
CA ASP A 21 3.04 8.07 18.01
C ASP A 21 2.94 7.66 16.52
N PRO A 22 2.14 6.65 16.18
CA PRO A 22 1.89 6.31 14.79
C PRO A 22 1.35 7.49 13.97
N ILE A 23 1.81 7.62 12.72
CA ILE A 23 1.18 8.49 11.73
C ILE A 23 0.14 7.69 10.94
N VAL A 24 -1.04 8.27 10.73
CA VAL A 24 -2.12 7.70 9.94
C VAL A 24 -2.43 8.57 8.73
N ALA A 25 -2.79 7.94 7.62
CA ALA A 25 -3.40 8.60 6.48
C ALA A 25 -4.92 8.70 6.69
N ARG A 26 -5.48 9.90 6.50
CA ARG A 26 -6.93 10.17 6.49
C ARG A 26 -7.24 11.14 5.37
N GLY A 27 -7.98 10.66 4.38
CA GLY A 27 -8.18 11.33 3.10
C GLY A 27 -6.84 11.71 2.50
N ASN A 28 -6.69 12.99 2.20
CA ASN A 28 -5.51 13.51 1.52
C ASN A 28 -4.41 14.06 2.44
N ARG A 29 -4.44 13.72 3.74
CA ARG A 29 -3.46 14.20 4.72
C ARG A 29 -2.96 13.11 5.66
N LEU A 30 -1.78 13.37 6.22
CA LEU A 30 -1.16 12.57 7.27
C LEU A 30 -1.36 13.26 8.63
N TYR A 31 -1.63 12.46 9.67
CA TYR A 31 -1.85 12.96 11.03
C TYR A 31 -1.18 12.08 12.06
N ASN A 32 -0.70 12.69 13.14
CA ASN A 32 -0.35 11.95 14.35
C ASN A 32 -1.63 11.34 14.95
N ALA A 33 -1.64 10.02 15.14
CA ALA A 33 -2.83 9.28 15.56
C ALA A 33 -3.31 9.64 16.97
N ARG A 34 -2.42 10.10 17.85
CA ARG A 34 -2.73 10.49 19.22
C ARG A 34 -3.12 11.95 19.34
N THR A 35 -2.41 12.85 18.67
CA THR A 35 -2.59 14.30 18.85
C THR A 35 -3.49 14.91 17.78
N GLY A 36 -3.70 14.24 16.65
CA GLY A 36 -4.43 14.75 15.50
C GLY A 36 -3.66 15.82 14.70
N THR A 37 -2.46 16.22 15.14
CA THR A 37 -1.65 17.24 14.46
C THR A 37 -1.26 16.75 13.06
N ARG A 38 -1.35 17.66 12.08
CA ARG A 38 -0.94 17.38 10.70
C ARG A 38 0.55 17.06 10.61
N PHE A 39 0.88 16.03 9.84
CA PHE A 39 2.25 15.59 9.60
C PHE A 39 2.68 15.92 8.17
N VAL A 40 3.84 16.56 8.02
CA VAL A 40 4.49 16.86 6.73
C VAL A 40 5.88 16.20 6.73
N MET A 41 6.17 15.45 5.67
CA MET A 41 7.43 14.74 5.50
C MET A 41 8.53 15.72 5.07
N ARG A 42 9.48 15.99 5.96
CA ARG A 42 10.74 16.68 5.69
C ARG A 42 11.80 15.62 5.54
N GLY A 43 11.84 15.06 4.34
CA GLY A 43 12.44 13.77 4.09
C GLY A 43 13.81 13.82 3.44
N MET A 44 14.53 12.72 3.53
CA MET A 44 15.70 12.42 2.70
C MET A 44 15.67 10.94 2.34
N THR A 45 16.20 10.60 1.17
CA THR A 45 16.31 9.20 0.75
C THR A 45 17.59 8.55 1.26
N TYR A 46 17.56 7.23 1.45
CA TYR A 46 18.73 6.44 1.81
C TYR A 46 18.73 5.11 1.04
N GLU A 47 19.80 4.91 0.27
CA GLU A 47 19.92 3.83 -0.71
C GLU A 47 20.76 2.65 -0.19
N GLY A 48 21.46 2.80 0.93
CA GLY A 48 22.25 1.72 1.53
C GLY A 48 21.44 0.79 2.44
N ASP A 49 22.09 -0.28 2.90
CA ASP A 49 21.58 -1.12 3.98
C ASP A 49 21.61 -0.35 5.31
N VAL A 50 20.57 -0.53 6.11
CA VAL A 50 20.46 0.00 7.47
C VAL A 50 20.14 -1.11 8.48
N SER A 51 20.29 -2.38 8.08
CA SER A 51 20.06 -3.52 8.97
C SER A 51 21.02 -3.54 10.14
N ASP A 52 20.62 -4.30 11.17
CA ASP A 52 21.42 -4.53 12.36
C ASP A 52 22.75 -5.25 12.06
N ASP A 53 22.89 -5.91 10.89
CA ASP A 53 24.14 -6.57 10.46
C ASP A 53 25.29 -5.57 10.29
N HIS A 54 24.97 -4.36 9.84
CA HIS A 54 25.95 -3.30 9.56
C HIS A 54 25.78 -2.09 10.49
N TYR A 55 24.82 -2.15 11.40
CA TYR A 55 24.44 -0.99 12.20
C TYR A 55 25.57 -0.49 13.09
N ASP A 56 26.15 -1.40 13.88
CA ASP A 56 27.26 -1.09 14.79
C ASP A 56 28.58 -0.89 14.04
N GLU A 57 28.73 -1.52 12.87
CA GLU A 57 29.92 -1.43 12.03
C GLU A 57 30.09 -0.03 11.43
N PHE A 58 29.03 0.48 10.79
CA PHE A 58 29.11 1.78 10.13
C PHE A 58 27.83 2.60 10.08
N VAL A 59 26.63 2.03 10.09
CA VAL A 59 25.40 2.83 9.85
C VAL A 59 25.25 3.90 10.93
N HIS A 60 25.35 3.52 12.21
CA HIS A 60 25.20 4.47 13.32
C HIS A 60 26.22 5.62 13.22
N SER A 61 27.50 5.30 13.08
CA SER A 61 28.57 6.31 13.03
C SER A 61 28.48 7.20 11.79
N THR A 62 28.10 6.66 10.63
CA THR A 62 27.87 7.44 9.41
C THR A 62 26.73 8.43 9.61
N LEU A 63 25.58 8.01 10.14
CA LEU A 63 24.45 8.91 10.36
C LEU A 63 24.77 10.00 11.39
N GLU A 64 25.37 9.63 12.52
CA GLU A 64 25.77 10.59 13.56
C GLU A 64 26.81 11.61 13.08
N THR A 65 27.71 11.19 12.19
CA THR A 65 28.73 12.09 11.61
C THR A 65 28.11 12.99 10.55
N SER A 66 27.44 12.40 9.56
CA SER A 66 26.94 13.10 8.38
C SER A 66 25.75 14.01 8.70
N LEU A 67 24.85 13.61 9.60
CA LEU A 67 23.58 14.30 9.85
C LEU A 67 23.52 15.07 11.16
N LYS A 68 24.64 15.18 11.87
CA LYS A 68 24.75 15.90 13.14
C LYS A 68 24.00 17.24 13.14
N ASP A 69 24.22 18.04 12.10
CA ASP A 69 23.65 19.39 11.98
C ASP A 69 22.24 19.43 11.38
N LEU A 70 21.79 18.31 10.80
CA LEU A 70 20.47 18.18 10.18
C LEU A 70 19.44 17.57 11.12
N PHE A 71 19.86 16.80 12.14
CA PHE A 71 18.95 16.29 13.17
C PHE A 71 18.11 17.42 13.79
N GLY A 72 16.80 17.20 13.88
CA GLY A 72 15.81 18.20 14.30
C GLY A 72 15.21 19.04 13.16
N HIS A 73 15.84 19.06 11.99
CA HIS A 73 15.36 19.79 10.80
C HIS A 73 14.74 18.88 9.74
N PHE A 74 15.07 17.58 9.75
CA PHE A 74 14.40 16.53 8.98
C PHE A 74 13.68 15.56 9.93
N ASN A 75 12.66 14.85 9.43
CA ASN A 75 11.84 13.96 10.26
C ASN A 75 11.43 12.66 9.55
N THR A 76 11.96 12.38 8.35
CA THR A 76 11.57 11.16 7.63
C THR A 76 12.69 10.62 6.76
N PHE A 77 12.91 9.30 6.79
CA PHE A 77 13.70 8.57 5.82
C PHE A 77 12.82 7.81 4.84
N ARG A 78 13.20 7.80 3.57
CA ARG A 78 12.72 6.83 2.58
C ARG A 78 13.83 5.83 2.30
N LEU A 79 13.61 4.55 2.60
CA LEU A 79 14.60 3.49 2.43
C LEU A 79 14.28 2.65 1.19
N TYR A 80 15.24 2.51 0.29
CA TYR A 80 15.04 1.74 -0.95
C TYR A 80 15.29 0.23 -0.78
N ASN A 81 16.28 -0.14 0.04
CA ASN A 81 16.76 -1.51 0.09
C ASN A 81 16.51 -2.14 1.46
N ILE A 82 15.55 -3.08 1.51
CA ILE A 82 15.15 -3.78 2.72
C ILE A 82 15.09 -5.28 2.44
N ASN A 83 15.77 -6.09 3.24
CA ASN A 83 15.66 -7.54 3.19
C ASN A 83 14.83 -8.01 4.40
N PRO A 84 13.66 -8.66 4.20
CA PRO A 84 12.77 -9.07 5.28
C PRO A 84 13.34 -10.19 6.18
N ASP A 85 14.47 -10.79 5.80
CA ASP A 85 15.15 -11.78 6.63
C ASP A 85 16.16 -11.14 7.60
N LYS A 86 16.35 -9.82 7.52
CA LYS A 86 17.22 -9.03 8.40
C LYS A 86 16.44 -8.27 9.48
N SER A 87 17.11 -7.95 10.58
CA SER A 87 16.59 -7.07 11.64
C SER A 87 16.95 -5.61 11.38
N TYR A 88 16.10 -4.69 11.85
CA TYR A 88 16.26 -3.24 11.74
C TYR A 88 16.05 -2.52 13.08
N ALA A 89 16.02 -3.28 14.19
CA ALA A 89 15.59 -2.78 15.49
C ALA A 89 16.48 -1.64 15.99
N LYS A 90 17.81 -1.73 15.78
CA LYS A 90 18.74 -0.70 16.25
C LYS A 90 18.56 0.60 15.46
N PHE A 91 18.42 0.51 14.14
CA PHE A 91 18.14 1.66 13.29
C PHE A 91 16.81 2.31 13.64
N MET A 92 15.74 1.54 13.76
CA MET A 92 14.41 2.07 14.08
C MET A 92 14.37 2.73 15.46
N ALA A 93 15.02 2.14 16.48
CA ALA A 93 15.15 2.72 17.81
C ALA A 93 15.96 4.03 17.77
N HIS A 94 17.04 4.09 17.01
CA HIS A 94 17.82 5.31 16.81
C HIS A 94 17.02 6.41 16.12
N MET A 95 16.29 6.08 15.07
CA MET A 95 15.40 7.05 14.41
C MET A 95 14.31 7.54 15.34
N ASN A 96 13.77 6.67 16.20
CA ASN A 96 12.80 7.04 17.23
C ASN A 96 13.36 8.09 18.20
N THR A 97 14.58 7.91 18.73
CA THR A 97 15.20 8.90 19.64
C THR A 97 15.48 10.24 18.96
N ARG A 98 15.56 10.25 17.63
CA ARG A 98 15.77 11.44 16.80
C ARG A 98 14.48 12.08 16.28
N GLY A 99 13.31 11.54 16.60
CA GLY A 99 12.03 12.07 16.09
C GLY A 99 11.79 11.78 14.60
N ILE A 100 12.40 10.73 14.06
CA ILE A 100 12.40 10.40 12.64
C ILE A 100 11.54 9.19 12.36
N TYR A 101 10.68 9.33 11.34
CA TYR A 101 9.88 8.26 10.78
C TYR A 101 10.54 7.62 9.56
N VAL A 102 10.08 6.43 9.17
CA VAL A 102 10.72 5.63 8.11
C VAL A 102 9.67 5.09 7.14
N LEU A 103 9.98 5.17 5.84
CA LEU A 103 9.23 4.55 4.75
C LEU A 103 10.08 3.45 4.09
N PRO A 104 9.99 2.18 4.53
CA PRO A 104 10.64 1.07 3.86
C PRO A 104 9.97 0.72 2.53
N SER A 105 10.79 0.28 1.56
CA SER A 105 10.34 -0.30 0.31
C SER A 105 9.88 -1.75 0.50
N ALA A 106 8.73 -2.08 -0.10
CA ALA A 106 8.19 -3.43 -0.24
C ALA A 106 8.28 -3.93 -1.69
N SER A 107 9.26 -3.45 -2.45
CA SER A 107 9.61 -3.99 -3.77
C SER A 107 11.13 -4.20 -3.87
N PRO A 108 11.62 -5.45 -3.99
CA PRO A 108 13.04 -5.73 -4.13
C PRO A 108 13.54 -5.35 -5.52
N THR A 109 14.86 -5.39 -5.71
CA THR A 109 15.50 -5.26 -7.03
C THR A 109 16.32 -6.50 -7.37
N ASN A 110 16.79 -6.59 -8.61
CA ASN A 110 17.61 -7.71 -9.10
C ASN A 110 19.05 -7.62 -8.55
N ASN A 111 19.19 -7.72 -7.23
CA ASN A 111 20.46 -7.65 -6.53
C ASN A 111 20.58 -8.80 -5.51
N LYS A 112 21.79 -9.36 -5.39
CA LYS A 112 22.09 -10.46 -4.45
C LYS A 112 21.76 -10.14 -2.99
N TYR A 113 21.70 -8.86 -2.61
CA TYR A 113 21.28 -8.42 -1.27
C TYR A 113 19.95 -9.00 -0.81
N TYR A 114 19.05 -9.29 -1.77
CA TYR A 114 17.72 -9.80 -1.55
C TYR A 114 17.64 -11.34 -1.56
N ASP A 115 18.75 -12.05 -1.71
CA ASP A 115 18.81 -13.51 -1.74
C ASP A 115 17.74 -14.14 -2.64
N SER A 116 16.82 -14.93 -2.08
CA SER A 116 15.75 -15.61 -2.79
C SER A 116 14.70 -14.66 -3.41
N TYR A 117 14.61 -13.42 -2.92
CA TYR A 117 13.68 -12.40 -3.42
C TYR A 117 14.23 -11.62 -4.62
N ALA A 118 15.53 -11.74 -4.93
CA ALA A 118 16.20 -10.94 -5.97
C ALA A 118 15.58 -11.09 -7.38
N THR A 119 14.88 -12.20 -7.66
CA THR A 119 14.23 -12.43 -8.96
C THR A 119 12.71 -12.25 -8.91
N GLN A 120 12.19 -11.79 -7.78
CA GLN A 120 10.76 -11.73 -7.49
C GLN A 120 10.29 -10.28 -7.51
N THR A 121 10.67 -9.57 -8.56
CA THR A 121 10.36 -8.15 -8.71
C THR A 121 9.06 -7.97 -9.50
N MET A 122 8.50 -6.77 -9.42
CA MET A 122 7.38 -6.39 -10.29
C MET A 122 7.90 -6.28 -11.73
N ASP A 123 7.45 -7.16 -12.63
CA ASP A 123 7.83 -7.10 -14.05
C ASP A 123 6.96 -6.06 -14.75
N ARG A 124 7.54 -4.87 -14.96
CA ARG A 124 6.90 -3.74 -15.65
C ARG A 124 6.46 -4.05 -17.09
N THR A 125 7.01 -5.10 -17.69
CA THR A 125 6.77 -5.43 -19.09
C THR A 125 5.60 -6.40 -19.29
N VAL A 126 5.10 -7.05 -18.24
CA VAL A 126 4.06 -8.09 -18.32
C VAL A 126 2.71 -7.51 -17.90
N ASN A 127 1.62 -7.91 -18.55
CA ASN A 127 0.28 -7.48 -18.17
C ASN A 127 -0.33 -8.30 -17.01
N GLY A 128 -1.44 -7.81 -16.47
CA GLY A 128 -2.17 -8.43 -15.36
C GLY A 128 -2.55 -9.89 -15.59
N GLU A 129 -2.95 -10.24 -16.81
CA GLU A 129 -3.40 -11.59 -17.18
C GLU A 129 -2.27 -12.50 -17.66
N SER A 130 -1.01 -12.04 -17.64
CA SER A 130 0.14 -12.81 -18.12
C SER A 130 0.00 -13.28 -19.57
N SER A 131 -0.69 -12.50 -20.40
CA SER A 131 -1.04 -12.85 -21.78
C SER A 131 -0.20 -12.12 -22.83
N TYR A 132 0.48 -11.03 -22.48
CA TYR A 132 1.42 -10.33 -23.36
C TYR A 132 2.52 -9.61 -22.59
N THR A 133 3.59 -9.26 -23.29
CA THR A 133 4.58 -8.27 -22.84
C THR A 133 4.53 -7.00 -23.67
N SER A 134 4.95 -5.88 -23.09
CA SER A 134 5.35 -4.66 -23.79
C SER A 134 6.81 -4.34 -23.45
N ILE A 135 7.68 -4.43 -24.45
CA ILE A 135 9.10 -4.06 -24.34
C ILE A 135 9.37 -3.07 -25.46
N ASP A 136 9.90 -1.89 -25.11
CA ASP A 136 10.15 -0.81 -26.07
C ASP A 136 8.91 -0.49 -26.93
N HIS A 137 7.74 -0.47 -26.29
CA HIS A 137 6.43 -0.27 -26.91
C HIS A 137 5.97 -1.37 -27.89
N ILE A 138 6.74 -2.46 -28.04
CA ILE A 138 6.38 -3.60 -28.88
C ILE A 138 5.61 -4.63 -28.04
N VAL A 139 4.36 -4.87 -28.42
CA VAL A 139 3.48 -5.84 -27.76
C VAL A 139 3.68 -7.23 -28.36
N LYS A 140 3.94 -8.23 -27.51
CA LYS A 140 4.10 -9.63 -27.94
C LYS A 140 3.26 -10.56 -27.08
N PRO A 141 2.51 -11.51 -27.67
CA PRO A 141 1.82 -12.54 -26.90
C PRO A 141 2.79 -13.34 -26.02
N LEU A 142 2.35 -13.70 -24.82
CA LEU A 142 3.03 -14.62 -23.93
C LEU A 142 2.35 -15.99 -23.98
N ALA A 143 3.17 -17.05 -23.91
CA ALA A 143 2.63 -18.37 -23.63
C ALA A 143 2.06 -18.41 -22.21
N ALA A 144 0.93 -19.10 -22.04
CA ALA A 144 0.23 -19.19 -20.77
C ALA A 144 1.17 -19.68 -19.64
N ASN A 145 1.02 -19.10 -18.45
CA ASN A 145 1.75 -19.47 -17.22
C ASN A 145 3.28 -19.34 -17.28
N THR A 146 3.83 -18.60 -18.25
CA THR A 146 5.30 -18.43 -18.35
C THR A 146 5.85 -17.29 -17.50
N LYS A 147 5.06 -16.24 -17.24
CA LYS A 147 5.45 -15.05 -16.47
C LYS A 147 4.27 -14.46 -15.70
N SER A 148 4.55 -13.67 -14.66
CA SER A 148 3.56 -12.83 -13.97
C SER A 148 4.19 -11.48 -13.69
N CYS A 149 3.43 -10.41 -13.90
CA CYS A 149 3.85 -9.05 -13.58
C CYS A 149 4.09 -8.82 -12.08
N TYR A 150 3.40 -9.57 -11.20
CA TYR A 150 3.76 -9.66 -9.78
C TYR A 150 3.67 -11.13 -9.32
N PRO A 151 4.78 -11.75 -8.89
CA PRO A 151 4.79 -13.14 -8.46
C PRO A 151 4.23 -13.32 -7.04
N THR A 152 3.75 -14.52 -6.70
CA THR A 152 3.28 -14.84 -5.35
C THR A 152 4.34 -14.55 -4.28
N TYR A 153 5.62 -14.81 -4.59
CA TYR A 153 6.70 -14.60 -3.64
C TYR A 153 7.02 -13.11 -3.40
N LEU A 154 6.67 -12.21 -4.34
CA LEU A 154 6.66 -10.75 -4.09
C LEU A 154 5.56 -10.37 -3.08
N LEU A 155 4.38 -10.99 -3.18
CA LEU A 155 3.32 -10.76 -2.19
C LEU A 155 3.77 -11.18 -0.78
N TYR A 156 4.43 -12.33 -0.68
CA TYR A 156 5.03 -12.78 0.57
C TYR A 156 6.09 -11.80 1.09
N TYR A 157 7.01 -11.36 0.23
CA TYR A 157 8.01 -10.34 0.56
C TYR A 157 7.35 -9.09 1.16
N GLY A 158 6.32 -8.53 0.51
CA GLY A 158 5.61 -7.35 1.01
C GLY A 158 4.96 -7.54 2.39
N LYS A 159 4.31 -8.69 2.62
CA LYS A 159 3.73 -9.03 3.92
C LYS A 159 4.80 -9.13 5.01
N ARG A 160 5.96 -9.74 4.70
CA ARG A 160 7.09 -9.85 5.62
C ARG A 160 7.70 -8.48 5.96
N ILE A 161 7.79 -7.58 4.99
CA ILE A 161 8.21 -6.20 5.24
C ILE A 161 7.23 -5.50 6.19
N ILE A 162 5.92 -5.61 5.94
CA ILE A 162 4.91 -5.04 6.85
C ILE A 162 5.01 -5.65 8.25
N GLU A 163 5.08 -6.97 8.37
CA GLU A 163 5.23 -7.67 9.64
C GLU A 163 6.46 -7.16 10.41
N ASN A 164 7.63 -7.10 9.77
CA ASN A 164 8.86 -6.64 10.40
C ASN A 164 8.78 -5.19 10.88
N PHE A 165 8.13 -4.31 10.12
CA PHE A 165 8.12 -2.87 10.40
C PHE A 165 6.89 -2.40 11.19
N ALA A 166 5.83 -3.21 11.30
CA ALA A 166 4.62 -2.88 12.06
C ALA A 166 4.89 -2.72 13.56
N GLN A 167 5.92 -3.39 14.09
CA GLN A 167 6.29 -3.30 15.50
C GLN A 167 6.79 -1.91 15.91
N TYR A 168 7.17 -1.06 14.94
CA TYR A 168 7.69 0.28 15.19
C TYR A 168 6.65 1.34 14.84
N ASP A 169 6.29 2.15 15.82
CA ASP A 169 5.32 3.24 15.62
C ASP A 169 5.85 4.33 14.68
N ASN A 170 7.18 4.48 14.58
CA ASN A 170 7.83 5.38 13.63
C ASN A 170 7.95 4.83 12.20
N THR A 171 7.32 3.69 11.85
CA THR A 171 7.10 3.31 10.44
C THR A 171 5.93 4.13 9.87
N LEU A 172 6.20 5.10 8.99
CA LEU A 172 5.16 6.01 8.49
C LEU A 172 4.28 5.37 7.42
N ALA A 173 4.89 4.74 6.43
CA ALA A 173 4.21 4.11 5.29
C ALA A 173 5.11 3.03 4.67
N ILE A 174 4.55 2.19 3.80
CA ILE A 174 5.29 1.20 3.01
C ILE A 174 5.24 1.59 1.54
N VAL A 175 6.39 1.69 0.87
CA VAL A 175 6.45 1.98 -0.57
C VAL A 175 6.32 0.68 -1.36
N ILE A 176 5.18 0.44 -2.01
CA ILE A 176 4.85 -0.83 -2.68
C ILE A 176 5.41 -0.95 -4.10
N GLY A 177 5.94 0.14 -4.64
CA GLY A 177 6.54 0.15 -5.98
C GLY A 177 7.12 1.51 -6.31
N ASN A 178 8.21 1.49 -7.09
CA ASN A 178 8.90 2.67 -7.56
C ASN A 178 8.94 2.67 -9.09
N GLU A 179 8.33 3.68 -9.70
CA GLU A 179 8.37 3.99 -11.14
C GLU A 179 7.95 2.84 -12.07
N VAL A 180 7.19 1.87 -11.57
CA VAL A 180 6.72 0.72 -12.37
C VAL A 180 5.98 1.16 -13.64
N LEU A 181 5.16 2.22 -13.54
CA LEU A 181 4.33 2.77 -14.61
C LEU A 181 5.00 3.98 -15.28
N GLN A 182 6.32 3.95 -15.41
CA GLN A 182 7.07 5.05 -16.03
C GLN A 182 6.83 5.13 -17.54
N LEU A 183 6.93 4.00 -18.24
CA LEU A 183 6.87 3.95 -19.71
C LEU A 183 5.44 3.79 -20.23
N ASP A 184 4.69 2.87 -19.64
CA ASP A 184 3.30 2.59 -20.02
C ASP A 184 2.50 1.98 -18.86
N LEU A 185 1.25 1.59 -19.14
CA LEU A 185 0.31 1.01 -18.19
C LEU A 185 0.27 -0.53 -18.21
N THR A 186 1.26 -1.20 -18.83
CA THR A 186 1.22 -2.66 -19.01
C THR A 186 1.07 -3.40 -17.67
N ALA A 187 1.87 -3.03 -16.66
CA ALA A 187 1.82 -3.64 -15.33
C ALA A 187 0.83 -2.96 -14.35
N ALA A 188 -0.06 -2.08 -14.83
CA ALA A 188 -0.92 -1.24 -13.99
C ALA A 188 -1.84 -2.05 -13.05
N ALA A 189 -2.54 -3.05 -13.59
CA ALA A 189 -3.37 -3.96 -12.79
C ALA A 189 -2.60 -4.65 -11.65
N CYS A 190 -1.31 -4.89 -11.84
CA CYS A 190 -0.46 -5.66 -10.93
C CYS A 190 -0.03 -4.82 -9.73
N VAL A 191 0.37 -3.58 -9.97
CA VAL A 191 0.65 -2.61 -8.89
C VAL A 191 -0.59 -2.43 -8.03
N LYS A 192 -1.75 -2.26 -8.67
CA LYS A 192 -3.02 -2.08 -7.96
C LYS A 192 -3.40 -3.31 -7.12
N MET A 193 -3.34 -4.51 -7.71
CA MET A 193 -3.72 -5.73 -6.99
C MET A 193 -2.71 -6.08 -5.89
N TYR A 194 -1.42 -5.78 -6.07
CA TYR A 194 -0.44 -5.93 -4.99
C TYR A 194 -0.77 -5.04 -3.77
N ALA A 195 -1.19 -3.79 -4.01
CA ALA A 195 -1.70 -2.92 -2.93
C ALA A 195 -2.91 -3.54 -2.22
N ALA A 196 -3.89 -4.05 -3.01
CA ALA A 196 -5.10 -4.67 -2.49
C ALA A 196 -4.82 -5.92 -1.64
N ASP A 197 -3.94 -6.80 -2.11
CA ASP A 197 -3.57 -8.02 -1.39
C ASP A 197 -2.88 -7.71 -0.05
N LEU A 198 -2.02 -6.68 0.00
CA LEU A 198 -1.39 -6.22 1.24
C LEU A 198 -2.39 -5.56 2.20
N LYS A 199 -3.31 -4.72 1.68
CA LYS A 199 -4.40 -4.12 2.46
C LYS A 199 -5.31 -5.17 3.07
N ASP A 200 -5.67 -6.19 2.31
CA ASP A 200 -6.53 -7.28 2.77
C ASP A 200 -5.88 -8.09 3.87
N TRP A 201 -4.60 -8.40 3.70
CA TRP A 201 -3.83 -9.10 4.72
C TRP A 201 -3.69 -8.28 6.00
N MET A 202 -3.45 -6.96 5.92
CA MET A 202 -3.47 -6.11 7.13
C MET A 202 -4.87 -6.01 7.75
N GLY A 203 -5.90 -5.90 6.92
CA GLY A 203 -7.30 -5.78 7.34
C GLY A 203 -7.74 -6.96 8.22
N VAL A 204 -7.49 -8.19 7.79
CA VAL A 204 -7.83 -9.36 8.61
C VAL A 204 -6.98 -9.49 9.89
N ASN A 205 -5.90 -8.72 9.99
CA ASN A 205 -4.97 -8.71 11.12
C ASN A 205 -5.04 -7.40 11.95
N VAL A 206 -6.10 -6.59 11.86
CA VAL A 206 -6.24 -5.29 12.55
C VAL A 206 -6.09 -5.34 14.08
N LYS A 207 -6.35 -6.49 14.70
CA LYS A 207 -6.16 -6.71 16.14
C LYS A 207 -4.75 -7.16 16.51
N LYS A 208 -3.93 -7.47 15.52
CA LYS A 208 -2.54 -7.93 15.67
C LYS A 208 -1.54 -6.92 15.15
N LEU A 209 -1.91 -6.04 14.23
CA LEU A 209 -1.09 -4.92 13.76
C LEU A 209 -1.97 -3.75 13.33
N ARG A 210 -1.38 -2.56 13.21
CA ARG A 210 -2.04 -1.40 12.61
C ARG A 210 -2.05 -1.48 11.10
N THR A 211 -3.03 -0.84 10.47
CA THR A 211 -3.02 -0.65 9.02
C THR A 211 -2.01 0.44 8.66
N ILE A 212 -0.85 0.03 8.14
CA ILE A 212 0.19 0.96 7.70
C ILE A 212 -0.20 1.54 6.32
N PRO A 213 -0.11 2.87 6.12
CA PRO A 213 -0.35 3.47 4.80
C PRO A 213 0.52 2.84 3.70
N LEU A 214 -0.07 2.55 2.55
CA LEU A 214 0.66 2.07 1.37
C LEU A 214 0.88 3.21 0.37
N ALA A 215 2.13 3.38 -0.04
CA ALA A 215 2.55 4.44 -0.96
C ALA A 215 3.01 3.87 -2.31
N TYR A 216 2.65 4.53 -3.40
CA TYR A 216 3.26 4.29 -4.71
C TYR A 216 4.14 5.49 -5.09
N SER A 217 5.37 5.24 -5.54
CA SER A 217 6.26 6.29 -6.03
C SER A 217 6.31 6.27 -7.55
N ALA A 218 5.86 7.35 -8.18
CA ALA A 218 5.73 7.48 -9.63
C ALA A 218 6.83 8.36 -10.22
N ALA A 219 7.33 8.01 -11.40
CA ALA A 219 8.17 8.91 -12.19
C ALA A 219 7.33 10.11 -12.70
N ASP A 220 7.92 11.33 -12.68
CA ASP A 220 7.41 12.51 -13.40
C ASP A 220 7.70 12.37 -14.91
N GLY A 221 7.01 11.43 -15.54
CA GLY A 221 7.16 11.10 -16.95
C GLY A 221 5.88 11.38 -17.74
N ALA A 222 6.06 11.64 -19.03
CA ALA A 222 5.01 11.69 -20.03
C ALA A 222 4.78 10.29 -20.64
N TYR A 223 3.54 9.98 -21.02
CA TYR A 223 3.26 8.78 -21.81
C TYR A 223 3.47 9.06 -23.29
N THR A 224 4.17 8.17 -23.98
CA THR A 224 4.37 8.20 -25.43
C THR A 224 4.04 6.84 -26.02
N GLU A 225 3.10 6.79 -26.97
CA GLU A 225 2.81 5.57 -27.73
C GLU A 225 3.62 5.56 -29.03
N LEU A 226 4.37 4.50 -29.27
CA LEU A 226 5.04 4.23 -30.54
C LEU A 226 4.37 3.05 -31.25
N VAL A 227 3.94 3.25 -32.50
CA VAL A 227 3.42 2.21 -33.38
C VAL A 227 4.34 2.10 -34.59
N ASN A 228 5.02 0.96 -34.73
CA ASN A 228 6.04 0.72 -35.77
C ASN A 228 7.14 1.80 -35.78
N GLY A 229 7.59 2.23 -34.60
CA GLY A 229 8.61 3.28 -34.43
C GLY A 229 8.10 4.70 -34.68
N VAL A 230 6.81 4.89 -34.99
CA VAL A 230 6.19 6.20 -35.21
C VAL A 230 5.37 6.60 -33.99
N GLN A 231 5.61 7.80 -33.48
CA GLN A 231 4.86 8.37 -32.37
C GLN A 231 3.39 8.62 -32.75
N LYS A 232 2.46 8.03 -32.00
CA LYS A 232 1.00 8.15 -32.22
C LYS A 232 0.30 9.04 -31.20
N GLN A 233 0.74 9.01 -29.95
CA GLN A 233 0.16 9.79 -28.86
C GLN A 233 1.24 10.27 -27.90
N VAL A 234 1.07 11.47 -27.36
CA VAL A 234 1.84 12.01 -26.23
C VAL A 234 0.88 12.61 -25.23
N LEU A 235 1.02 12.25 -23.96
CA LEU A 235 0.35 12.91 -22.84
C LEU A 235 1.35 13.71 -22.03
N SER A 236 0.95 14.87 -21.50
CA SER A 236 1.75 15.57 -20.50
C SER A 236 1.95 14.70 -19.26
N ALA A 237 2.99 14.99 -18.48
CA ALA A 237 3.26 14.26 -17.24
C ALA A 237 2.07 14.35 -16.27
N THR A 238 1.45 15.52 -16.12
CA THR A 238 0.27 15.72 -15.26
C THR A 238 -0.96 14.95 -15.75
N ALA A 239 -1.22 14.91 -17.06
CA ALA A 239 -2.30 14.08 -17.61
C ALA A 239 -2.04 12.59 -17.37
N TYR A 240 -0.78 12.15 -17.48
CA TYR A 240 -0.42 10.77 -17.19
C TYR A 240 -0.53 10.44 -15.70
N HIS A 241 -0.13 11.35 -14.80
CA HIS A 241 -0.36 11.21 -13.36
C HIS A 241 -1.85 11.10 -13.03
N ALA A 242 -2.72 11.90 -13.66
CA ALA A 242 -4.15 11.81 -13.44
C ALA A 242 -4.69 10.40 -13.72
N ILE A 243 -4.27 9.79 -14.84
CA ILE A 243 -4.67 8.42 -15.21
C ILE A 243 -4.08 7.40 -14.25
N LYS A 244 -2.81 7.55 -13.84
CA LYS A 244 -2.18 6.67 -12.84
C LYS A 244 -2.93 6.70 -11.52
N ILE A 245 -3.27 7.89 -11.01
CA ILE A 245 -4.01 8.06 -9.76
C ILE A 245 -5.40 7.43 -9.91
N GLN A 246 -6.19 7.82 -10.93
CA GLN A 246 -7.52 7.25 -11.12
C GLN A 246 -7.51 5.72 -11.26
N GLY A 247 -6.53 5.17 -11.97
CA GLY A 247 -6.39 3.73 -12.15
C GLY A 247 -5.98 2.99 -10.88
N LEU A 248 -5.04 3.53 -10.11
CA LEU A 248 -4.62 2.95 -8.83
C LEU A 248 -5.73 3.02 -7.77
N LEU A 249 -6.69 3.95 -7.92
CA LEU A 249 -7.84 4.12 -7.03
C LEU A 249 -9.15 3.51 -7.56
N CYS A 250 -9.18 3.05 -8.81
CA CYS A 250 -10.44 2.68 -9.45
C CYS A 250 -11.16 1.55 -8.70
N GLY A 251 -12.48 1.60 -8.65
CA GLY A 251 -13.32 0.54 -8.06
C GLY A 251 -13.12 0.29 -6.57
N ASP A 252 -12.34 1.11 -5.86
CA ASP A 252 -12.28 1.13 -4.40
C ASP A 252 -13.33 2.11 -3.84
N THR A 253 -13.55 2.07 -2.53
CA THR A 253 -14.37 3.02 -1.78
C THR A 253 -13.58 3.51 -0.59
N MET A 254 -13.62 4.82 -0.34
CA MET A 254 -13.04 5.38 0.88
C MET A 254 -14.04 5.30 2.03
N VAL A 255 -13.63 4.71 3.15
CA VAL A 255 -14.43 4.59 4.37
C VAL A 255 -13.69 5.29 5.49
N HIS A 256 -14.32 6.29 6.12
CA HIS A 256 -13.70 7.09 7.20
C HIS A 256 -12.30 7.63 6.82
N GLY A 257 -12.16 8.14 5.60
CA GLY A 257 -10.89 8.69 5.13
C GLY A 257 -9.83 7.63 4.79
N VAL A 258 -10.15 6.35 4.73
CA VAL A 258 -9.18 5.27 4.46
C VAL A 258 -9.57 4.50 3.21
N MET A 259 -8.58 4.21 2.35
CA MET A 259 -8.76 3.33 1.19
C MET A 259 -8.79 1.87 1.64
N THR A 260 -9.74 1.09 1.13
CA THR A 260 -9.93 -0.31 1.55
C THR A 260 -9.10 -1.30 0.74
N LYS A 261 -8.84 -1.02 -0.54
CA LYS A 261 -8.11 -1.89 -1.48
C LYS A 261 -7.01 -1.17 -2.27
N SER A 262 -6.96 0.15 -2.23
CA SER A 262 -6.01 0.96 -2.99
C SER A 262 -4.91 1.56 -2.12
N ILE A 263 -3.94 2.19 -2.78
CA ILE A 263 -2.89 2.97 -2.13
C ILE A 263 -3.48 4.13 -1.31
N ASP A 264 -2.81 4.50 -0.22
CA ASP A 264 -3.16 5.66 0.62
C ASP A 264 -2.35 6.91 0.25
N MET A 265 -1.22 6.71 -0.43
CA MET A 265 -0.30 7.79 -0.78
C MET A 265 0.21 7.64 -2.21
N TYR A 266 0.22 8.75 -2.95
CA TYR A 266 0.83 8.84 -4.27
C TYR A 266 1.98 9.84 -4.22
N MET A 267 3.19 9.36 -4.48
CA MET A 267 4.41 10.17 -4.44
C MET A 267 4.93 10.39 -5.86
N ILE A 268 5.43 11.59 -6.16
CA ILE A 268 6.02 11.92 -7.46
C ILE A 268 7.52 12.12 -7.30
N ASN A 269 8.33 11.33 -7.99
CA ASN A 269 9.76 11.58 -8.13
C ASN A 269 9.96 12.75 -9.10
N GLU A 270 10.28 13.93 -8.56
CA GLU A 270 10.11 15.22 -9.21
C GLU A 270 11.42 16.02 -9.25
N TYR A 271 11.94 16.25 -10.45
CA TYR A 271 13.23 16.89 -10.69
C TYR A 271 13.15 18.16 -11.56
N ARG A 272 11.97 18.72 -11.82
CA ARG A 272 11.79 19.91 -12.66
C ARG A 272 12.27 21.20 -12.00
N TRP A 273 12.35 21.26 -10.66
CA TRP A 273 12.91 22.44 -9.98
C TRP A 273 14.43 22.39 -10.00
N CYS A 274 15.04 23.18 -10.88
CA CYS A 274 16.48 23.45 -10.92
C CYS A 274 16.75 24.92 -10.53
N ASN A 275 18.01 25.31 -10.28
CA ASN A 275 18.44 26.65 -9.80
C ASN A 275 17.98 27.89 -10.61
N LYS A 276 17.17 27.72 -11.67
CA LYS A 276 16.70 28.78 -12.56
C LYS A 276 15.18 28.92 -12.59
N ASN A 277 14.45 28.02 -11.95
CA ASN A 277 13.00 27.97 -12.00
C ASN A 277 12.38 28.59 -10.74
N ASP A 278 11.12 28.98 -10.84
CA ASP A 278 10.34 29.48 -9.71
C ASP A 278 9.17 28.53 -9.42
N PHE A 279 8.40 28.86 -8.39
CA PHE A 279 7.21 28.09 -8.02
C PHE A 279 6.23 27.90 -9.18
N LYS A 280 6.01 28.94 -9.97
CA LYS A 280 4.98 28.91 -11.01
C LYS A 280 5.41 27.97 -12.14
N SER A 281 6.66 28.06 -12.59
CA SER A 281 7.16 27.23 -13.69
C SER A 281 7.41 25.77 -13.28
N ALA A 282 7.73 25.52 -12.01
CA ALA A 282 7.93 24.17 -11.51
C ALA A 282 6.60 23.53 -11.05
N TYR A 283 5.91 24.14 -10.10
CA TYR A 283 4.96 23.42 -9.25
C TYR A 283 3.49 23.78 -9.48
N GLN A 284 3.16 24.81 -10.26
CA GLN A 284 1.77 25.18 -10.48
C GLN A 284 0.95 24.04 -11.10
N GLU A 285 1.47 23.37 -12.13
CA GLU A 285 0.74 22.28 -12.79
C GLU A 285 0.51 21.06 -11.87
N LEU A 286 1.44 20.82 -10.93
CA LEU A 286 1.29 19.77 -9.91
C LEU A 286 0.26 20.19 -8.85
N LEU A 287 0.26 21.46 -8.45
CA LEU A 287 -0.76 21.99 -7.55
C LEU A 287 -2.16 21.92 -8.16
N ASP A 288 -2.29 22.19 -9.46
CA ASP A 288 -3.55 22.06 -10.19
C ASP A 288 -4.00 20.58 -10.30
N LEU A 289 -3.05 19.66 -10.55
CA LEU A 289 -3.29 18.21 -10.53
C LEU A 289 -3.87 17.75 -9.18
N ALA A 290 -3.40 18.30 -8.07
CA ALA A 290 -3.79 17.87 -6.72
C ALA A 290 -5.25 18.19 -6.35
N GLN A 291 -5.94 19.04 -7.12
CA GLN A 291 -7.30 19.48 -6.81
C GLN A 291 -8.28 18.31 -6.77
N GLY A 292 -8.93 18.13 -5.61
CA GLY A 292 -9.89 17.07 -5.34
C GLY A 292 -9.30 15.66 -5.21
N VAL A 293 -7.97 15.47 -5.30
CA VAL A 293 -7.36 14.14 -5.12
C VAL A 293 -7.66 13.66 -3.70
N PRO A 294 -8.25 12.46 -3.52
CA PRO A 294 -8.78 12.04 -2.23
C PRO A 294 -7.74 11.44 -1.28
N ILE A 295 -6.56 11.08 -1.79
CA ILE A 295 -5.48 10.43 -1.04
C ILE A 295 -4.28 11.37 -0.86
N VAL A 296 -3.34 10.99 0.01
CA VAL A 296 -2.16 11.81 0.31
C VAL A 296 -1.30 11.95 -0.94
N LEU A 297 -0.93 13.18 -1.29
CA LEU A 297 0.10 13.45 -2.29
C LEU A 297 1.40 13.87 -1.62
N ALA A 298 2.54 13.47 -2.18
CA ALA A 298 3.86 13.92 -1.74
C ALA A 298 4.87 13.90 -2.89
N ILE A 299 6.04 14.47 -2.65
CA ILE A 299 7.19 14.37 -3.55
C ILE A 299 8.07 13.21 -3.11
N GLY A 300 8.15 12.14 -3.91
CA GLY A 300 8.90 10.92 -3.61
C GLY A 300 10.41 11.14 -3.62
N GLU A 301 10.88 12.04 -4.48
CA GLU A 301 12.27 12.47 -4.64
C GLU A 301 12.28 13.92 -5.18
N PHE A 302 13.22 14.75 -4.72
CA PHE A 302 13.51 16.04 -5.34
C PHE A 302 15.00 16.38 -5.29
N GLY A 303 15.39 17.33 -6.15
CA GLY A 303 16.74 17.91 -6.14
C GLY A 303 17.45 17.81 -7.48
N CYS A 304 16.92 18.50 -8.50
CA CYS A 304 17.53 18.60 -9.82
C CYS A 304 19.02 18.95 -9.74
N ALA A 305 19.88 18.11 -10.33
CA ALA A 305 21.34 18.29 -10.25
C ALA A 305 21.98 18.85 -11.54
N THR A 306 21.19 19.36 -12.49
CA THR A 306 21.71 19.90 -13.77
C THR A 306 22.54 21.17 -13.60
N ALA A 307 22.26 21.96 -12.56
CA ALA A 307 23.06 23.10 -12.13
C ALA A 307 23.51 22.89 -10.69
N ARG A 308 24.81 23.06 -10.43
CA ARG A 308 25.42 22.80 -9.11
C ARG A 308 26.27 23.99 -8.62
N PRO A 309 26.39 24.19 -7.29
CA PRO A 309 25.70 23.45 -6.24
C PRO A 309 24.18 23.65 -6.30
N ARG A 310 23.41 22.63 -5.93
CA ARG A 310 21.95 22.73 -5.85
C ARG A 310 21.59 23.77 -4.80
N THR A 311 20.72 24.71 -5.14
CA THR A 311 20.33 25.82 -4.23
C THR A 311 19.24 25.42 -3.23
N TRP A 312 18.46 24.39 -3.59
CA TRP A 312 17.36 23.83 -2.80
C TRP A 312 16.27 24.85 -2.41
N GLU A 313 16.10 25.90 -3.21
CA GLU A 313 15.14 27.00 -2.91
C GLU A 313 13.67 26.55 -2.86
N MET A 314 13.36 25.35 -3.35
CA MET A 314 12.03 24.76 -3.23
C MET A 314 11.70 24.28 -1.80
N VAL A 315 12.70 24.01 -0.95
CA VAL A 315 12.51 23.38 0.37
C VAL A 315 11.51 24.13 1.27
N PRO A 316 11.55 25.47 1.40
CA PRO A 316 10.51 26.20 2.14
C PRO A 316 9.11 25.99 1.56
N THR A 317 8.99 25.85 0.24
CA THR A 317 7.70 25.56 -0.42
C THR A 317 7.17 24.20 -0.01
N LEU A 318 8.04 23.18 0.05
CA LEU A 318 7.61 21.81 0.32
C LEU A 318 7.14 21.59 1.76
N PHE A 319 7.63 22.38 2.72
CA PHE A 319 7.54 22.03 4.14
C PHE A 319 6.88 23.07 5.05
N SER A 320 6.76 24.31 4.60
CA SER A 320 6.34 25.43 5.47
C SER A 320 4.82 25.62 5.51
N ASP A 321 4.35 26.61 6.28
CA ASP A 321 2.95 27.00 6.32
C ASP A 321 2.37 27.36 4.93
N ALA A 322 1.04 27.40 4.83
CA ALA A 322 0.31 27.67 3.58
C ALA A 322 0.72 29.00 2.90
N VAL A 323 1.14 30.01 3.67
CA VAL A 323 1.56 31.32 3.12
C VAL A 323 2.92 31.19 2.45
N THR A 324 3.90 30.62 3.17
CA THR A 324 5.26 30.40 2.66
C THR A 324 5.27 29.37 1.52
N SER A 325 4.39 28.36 1.60
CA SER A 325 4.27 27.28 0.64
C SER A 325 3.42 27.64 -0.58
N LYS A 326 2.77 28.81 -0.60
CA LYS A 326 1.84 29.22 -1.66
C LYS A 326 0.72 28.19 -1.88
N GLY A 327 0.19 27.63 -0.79
CA GLY A 327 -0.83 26.59 -0.80
C GLY A 327 -0.32 25.18 -1.13
N TRP A 328 0.97 25.01 -1.41
CA TRP A 328 1.54 23.69 -1.71
C TRP A 328 1.33 22.69 -0.57
N THR A 329 1.65 23.11 0.65
CA THR A 329 1.50 22.24 1.82
C THR A 329 0.06 21.97 2.18
N ASP A 330 -0.95 22.59 1.56
CA ASP A 330 -2.36 22.20 1.74
C ASP A 330 -2.77 21.02 0.86
N ALA A 331 -2.05 20.81 -0.25
CA ALA A 331 -2.28 19.76 -1.23
C ALA A 331 -1.29 18.60 -1.12
N TYR A 332 -0.02 18.89 -0.80
CA TYR A 332 1.06 17.93 -0.71
C TYR A 332 1.60 17.83 0.72
N SER A 333 1.99 16.62 1.13
CA SER A 333 2.46 16.30 2.48
C SER A 333 3.99 16.19 2.57
N GLY A 334 4.71 17.07 1.84
CA GLY A 334 6.17 17.17 1.85
C GLY A 334 6.86 16.28 0.82
N GLY A 335 8.08 15.83 1.13
CA GLY A 335 8.88 14.98 0.23
C GLY A 335 10.32 14.75 0.65
N PHE A 336 11.10 14.10 -0.22
CA PHE A 336 12.44 13.57 0.11
C PHE A 336 13.56 14.13 -0.79
N ALA A 337 14.58 14.74 -0.18
CA ALA A 337 15.79 15.14 -0.90
C ALA A 337 16.55 13.88 -1.37
N TYR A 338 16.91 13.83 -2.66
CA TYR A 338 17.65 12.73 -3.27
C TYR A 338 19.10 13.15 -3.55
N ALA A 339 20.15 12.46 -3.11
CA ALA A 339 20.21 11.22 -2.33
C ALA A 339 21.19 11.35 -1.17
N PHE A 340 21.06 10.56 -0.10
CA PHE A 340 22.00 10.63 1.03
C PHE A 340 23.45 10.39 0.58
N GLY A 341 23.75 9.24 -0.02
CA GLY A 341 25.12 8.81 -0.29
C GLY A 341 25.26 8.08 -1.62
N GLU A 342 26.42 7.48 -1.87
CA GLU A 342 26.75 6.83 -3.15
C GLU A 342 26.22 5.39 -3.29
N ALA A 343 25.60 4.84 -2.25
CA ALA A 343 25.11 3.46 -2.26
C ALA A 343 24.07 3.25 -3.39
N SER A 344 24.20 2.16 -4.13
CA SER A 344 23.35 1.83 -5.29
C SER A 344 23.39 2.86 -6.43
N LEU A 345 24.31 3.83 -6.39
CA LEU A 345 24.48 4.83 -7.44
C LEU A 345 25.78 4.58 -8.22
N PRO A 346 25.81 4.81 -9.55
CA PRO A 346 27.05 4.73 -10.31
C PRO A 346 28.14 5.63 -9.71
N ARG A 347 29.38 5.15 -9.68
CA ARG A 347 30.54 5.95 -9.23
C ARG A 347 30.61 7.25 -10.03
N GLY A 348 30.74 8.38 -9.34
CA GLY A 348 30.72 9.71 -9.96
C GLY A 348 29.31 10.29 -10.20
N SER A 349 28.25 9.63 -9.69
CA SER A 349 26.91 10.20 -9.63
C SER A 349 26.92 11.59 -8.99
N ILE A 350 26.07 12.46 -9.49
CA ILE A 350 26.00 13.88 -9.10
C ILE A 350 24.99 14.18 -8.00
N PHE A 351 24.21 13.17 -7.60
CA PHE A 351 23.15 13.28 -6.59
C PHE A 351 23.57 13.10 -5.12
N PRO A 352 24.60 12.31 -4.76
CA PRO A 352 24.97 12.08 -3.37
C PRO A 352 25.24 13.37 -2.60
N LEU A 353 24.61 13.52 -1.45
CA LEU A 353 24.87 14.60 -0.50
C LEU A 353 26.20 14.39 0.23
N PHE A 354 26.56 13.13 0.47
CA PHE A 354 27.83 12.71 1.04
C PHE A 354 28.58 11.79 0.07
N ILE A 355 29.90 12.01 -0.05
CA ILE A 355 30.79 11.26 -0.92
C ILE A 355 31.97 10.64 -0.17
N GLY A 356 32.73 9.79 -0.86
CA GLY A 356 33.95 9.17 -0.36
C GLY A 356 33.76 7.72 0.09
N ALA A 357 32.70 7.03 -0.38
CA ALA A 357 32.61 5.59 -0.23
C ALA A 357 33.72 4.88 -1.01
N ALA A 358 34.21 3.75 -0.49
CA ALA A 358 35.17 2.90 -1.21
C ALA A 358 34.51 2.21 -2.43
N ASP A 359 33.22 1.88 -2.31
CA ASP A 359 32.41 1.24 -3.34
C ASP A 359 30.94 1.68 -3.21
N THR A 360 30.12 1.33 -4.20
CA THR A 360 28.73 1.79 -4.38
C THR A 360 27.69 0.69 -4.15
N GLY A 361 28.05 -0.36 -3.40
CA GLY A 361 27.14 -1.46 -3.07
C GLY A 361 26.10 -1.13 -2.00
N ILE A 362 24.99 -1.87 -1.97
CA ILE A 362 23.94 -1.74 -0.95
C ILE A 362 24.53 -1.90 0.47
N THR A 363 25.40 -2.89 0.67
CA THR A 363 26.01 -3.21 1.98
C THR A 363 27.36 -2.52 2.20
N THR A 364 27.73 -1.55 1.36
CA THR A 364 28.99 -0.82 1.51
C THR A 364 28.79 0.39 2.42
N LYS A 365 29.77 0.68 3.28
CA LYS A 365 29.80 1.93 4.06
C LYS A 365 29.72 3.14 3.11
N PRO A 366 28.65 3.96 3.20
CA PRO A 366 28.54 5.15 2.37
C PRO A 366 29.57 6.20 2.79
N GLY A 367 29.86 7.13 1.87
CA GLY A 367 30.70 8.28 2.14
C GLY A 367 30.15 9.18 3.24
N THR A 368 31.06 9.88 3.93
CA THR A 368 30.71 10.85 4.98
C THR A 368 31.23 12.26 4.68
N THR A 369 31.89 12.45 3.53
CA THR A 369 32.41 13.77 3.14
C THR A 369 31.27 14.60 2.57
N PRO A 370 30.87 15.72 3.20
CA PRO A 370 29.78 16.54 2.71
C PRO A 370 30.12 17.20 1.38
N THR A 371 29.17 17.21 0.46
CA THR A 371 29.27 17.96 -0.80
C THR A 371 28.80 19.42 -0.62
N PRO A 372 29.12 20.32 -1.57
CA PRO A 372 28.50 21.64 -1.60
C PRO A 372 26.97 21.63 -1.63
N ASP A 373 26.36 20.59 -2.21
CA ASP A 373 24.90 20.42 -2.25
C ASP A 373 24.33 20.12 -0.87
N TYR A 374 25.06 19.40 -0.01
CA TYR A 374 24.65 19.19 1.39
C TYR A 374 24.69 20.51 2.17
N ALA A 375 25.74 21.31 1.99
CA ALA A 375 25.88 22.58 2.69
C ALA A 375 24.69 23.53 2.39
N THR A 376 24.23 23.59 1.14
CA THR A 376 23.07 24.40 0.76
C THR A 376 21.75 23.77 1.21
N LEU A 377 21.61 22.44 1.16
CA LEU A 377 20.42 21.74 1.67
C LEU A 377 20.21 22.02 3.16
N LEU A 378 21.28 21.92 3.94
CA LEU A 378 21.28 22.16 5.39
C LEU A 378 20.75 23.56 5.71
N LEU A 379 21.18 24.58 4.96
CA LEU A 379 20.68 25.95 5.13
C LEU A 379 19.17 26.05 4.89
N GLN A 380 18.67 25.40 3.85
CA GLN A 380 17.24 25.45 3.53
C GLN A 380 16.38 24.65 4.52
N TYR A 381 16.86 23.49 4.99
CA TYR A 381 16.17 22.70 6.01
C TYR A 381 16.10 23.45 7.35
N LYS A 382 17.14 24.20 7.70
CA LYS A 382 17.13 25.08 8.88
C LYS A 382 16.18 26.27 8.73
N LYS A 383 16.00 26.76 7.50
CA LYS A 383 15.10 27.88 7.18
C LYS A 383 13.62 27.47 7.15
N ALA A 384 13.31 26.25 6.72
CA ALA A 384 11.94 25.77 6.63
C ALA A 384 11.30 25.69 8.02
N VAL A 385 10.17 26.38 8.21
CA VAL A 385 9.42 26.35 9.46
C VAL A 385 8.48 25.14 9.42
N ALA A 386 8.53 24.28 10.42
CA ALA A 386 7.63 23.13 10.45
C ALA A 386 6.17 23.59 10.53
N LEU A 387 5.32 23.09 9.62
CA LEU A 387 3.88 23.30 9.72
C LEU A 387 3.35 22.71 11.04
N VAL A 388 2.72 23.55 11.84
CA VAL A 388 1.94 23.12 13.01
C VAL A 388 0.49 23.50 12.72
N ALA A 389 -0.27 22.55 12.18
CA ALA A 389 -1.71 22.71 12.00
C ALA A 389 -2.44 21.95 13.13
N PRO A 390 -3.47 22.55 13.74
CA PRO A 390 -4.20 21.93 14.84
C PRO A 390 -4.91 20.66 14.40
N ALA A 391 -5.30 19.85 15.39
CA ALA A 391 -6.02 18.61 15.17
C ALA A 391 -7.33 18.85 14.41
N GLU A 392 -7.54 18.09 13.32
CA GLU A 392 -8.82 18.08 12.60
C GLU A 392 -9.84 17.11 13.24
N PHE A 393 -9.40 16.30 14.21
CA PHE A 393 -10.21 15.34 14.97
C PHE A 393 -9.74 15.19 16.42
N ALA A 394 -10.65 14.80 17.32
CA ALA A 394 -10.25 14.36 18.65
C ALA A 394 -9.66 12.94 18.59
N PRO A 395 -8.78 12.53 19.53
CA PRO A 395 -8.12 11.23 19.46
C PRO A 395 -9.09 10.04 19.38
N ALA A 396 -10.25 10.14 20.03
CA ALA A 396 -11.31 9.12 19.98
C ALA A 396 -11.96 8.98 18.59
N ASP A 397 -11.84 10.01 17.74
CA ASP A 397 -12.50 10.09 16.44
C ASP A 397 -11.56 9.71 15.29
N VAL A 398 -10.28 9.43 15.57
CA VAL A 398 -9.23 9.16 14.56
C VAL A 398 -9.65 8.12 13.53
N CYS A 399 -10.41 7.09 13.89
CA CYS A 399 -10.86 6.05 12.96
C CYS A 399 -12.24 6.28 12.34
N SER A 400 -12.90 7.39 12.68
CA SER A 400 -14.16 7.82 12.06
C SER A 400 -14.00 9.09 11.21
N PHE A 401 -12.92 9.84 11.46
CA PHE A 401 -12.60 11.08 10.78
C PHE A 401 -12.31 10.89 9.30
N ALA A 402 -12.95 11.69 8.47
CA ALA A 402 -12.62 11.87 7.06
C ALA A 402 -12.53 13.37 6.77
N PRO A 403 -11.44 13.89 6.18
CA PRO A 403 -11.38 15.30 5.83
C PRO A 403 -12.38 15.61 4.72
N THR A 404 -12.96 16.81 4.75
CA THR A 404 -13.82 17.28 3.65
C THR A 404 -12.97 17.70 2.46
N LEU A 405 -13.19 17.07 1.31
CA LEU A 405 -12.58 17.46 0.04
C LEU A 405 -13.43 18.59 -0.57
N THR A 406 -12.98 19.84 -0.40
CA THR A 406 -13.71 21.03 -0.87
C THR A 406 -13.25 21.52 -2.24
N THR A 407 -12.11 21.05 -2.73
CA THR A 407 -11.57 21.46 -4.03
C THR A 407 -12.21 20.68 -5.17
N VAL A 408 -12.70 21.40 -6.17
CA VAL A 408 -13.25 20.82 -7.39
C VAL A 408 -12.08 20.46 -8.31
N PRO A 409 -11.98 19.21 -8.82
CA PRO A 409 -10.93 18.85 -9.76
C PRO A 409 -11.00 19.69 -11.04
N THR A 410 -9.85 20.13 -11.54
CA THR A 410 -9.72 20.76 -12.86
C THR A 410 -9.03 19.86 -13.88
N ALA A 411 -8.35 18.80 -13.43
CA ALA A 411 -7.74 17.80 -14.30
C ALA A 411 -8.81 17.15 -15.21
N PRO A 412 -8.68 17.22 -16.56
CA PRO A 412 -9.74 16.79 -17.48
C PRO A 412 -10.24 15.35 -17.26
N ALA A 413 -9.33 14.42 -16.98
CA ALA A 413 -9.68 13.02 -16.73
C ALA A 413 -10.51 12.86 -15.45
N ALA A 414 -10.17 13.61 -14.39
CA ALA A 414 -10.91 13.60 -13.13
C ALA A 414 -12.28 14.31 -13.25
N VAL A 415 -12.39 15.37 -14.06
CA VAL A 415 -13.68 15.99 -14.38
C VAL A 415 -14.60 15.01 -15.11
N ALA A 416 -14.05 14.24 -16.06
CA ALA A 416 -14.83 13.29 -16.84
C ALA A 416 -15.30 12.05 -16.06
N ALA A 417 -14.53 11.59 -15.07
CA ALA A 417 -14.74 10.27 -14.46
C ALA A 417 -14.58 10.22 -12.91
N THR A 418 -14.39 11.35 -12.23
CA THR A 418 -13.98 11.47 -10.81
C THR A 418 -12.58 10.94 -10.54
N TRP A 419 -12.06 11.11 -9.31
CA TRP A 419 -10.76 10.52 -8.94
C TRP A 419 -10.80 9.01 -8.66
N MET A 420 -12.00 8.41 -8.48
CA MET A 420 -12.16 6.98 -8.20
C MET A 420 -13.23 6.36 -9.11
N PRO A 421 -13.01 6.35 -10.45
CA PRO A 421 -13.96 5.74 -11.39
C PRO A 421 -14.05 4.23 -11.22
N SER A 422 -15.02 3.60 -11.90
CA SER A 422 -14.98 2.16 -12.12
C SER A 422 -13.74 1.76 -12.94
N CYS A 423 -13.13 0.61 -12.65
CA CYS A 423 -11.90 0.16 -13.33
C CYS A 423 -12.07 -0.20 -14.81
N ASN A 424 -13.30 -0.39 -15.27
CA ASN A 424 -13.60 -0.59 -16.68
C ASN A 424 -13.93 0.72 -17.42
N ASN A 425 -13.77 1.88 -16.77
CA ASN A 425 -14.02 3.17 -17.40
C ASN A 425 -13.07 3.36 -18.61
N PRO A 426 -13.59 3.69 -19.81
CA PRO A 426 -12.77 3.90 -21.00
C PRO A 426 -11.66 4.96 -20.85
N THR A 427 -11.83 5.96 -19.98
CA THR A 427 -10.81 7.01 -19.76
C THR A 427 -9.52 6.48 -19.14
N LEU A 428 -9.54 5.28 -18.56
CA LEU A 428 -8.38 4.64 -17.94
C LEU A 428 -7.53 3.84 -18.93
N LYS A 429 -7.94 3.74 -20.19
CA LYS A 429 -7.27 2.98 -21.24
C LYS A 429 -6.48 3.90 -22.15
N LEU A 430 -5.15 3.84 -22.09
CA LEU A 430 -4.29 4.52 -23.07
C LEU A 430 -4.16 3.70 -24.35
N ARG A 431 -4.15 2.38 -24.20
CA ARG A 431 -4.26 1.40 -25.28
C ARG A 431 -5.52 0.57 -25.05
N SER A 432 -6.08 0.03 -26.12
CA SER A 432 -7.34 -0.73 -26.07
C SER A 432 -7.31 -1.92 -25.10
N PHE A 433 -6.12 -2.51 -24.93
CA PHE A 433 -5.85 -3.66 -24.08
C PHE A 433 -5.34 -3.32 -22.67
N ASP A 434 -5.12 -2.04 -22.33
CA ASP A 434 -4.74 -1.68 -20.96
C ASP A 434 -5.87 -2.05 -19.97
N THR A 435 -5.47 -2.51 -18.79
CA THR A 435 -6.36 -3.01 -17.74
C THR A 435 -5.85 -2.62 -16.36
N TRP A 436 -6.80 -2.42 -15.44
CA TRP A 436 -6.56 -2.13 -14.02
C TRP A 436 -7.08 -3.24 -13.11
N ILE A 437 -7.45 -4.39 -13.70
CA ILE A 437 -8.03 -5.52 -13.00
C ILE A 437 -7.17 -6.74 -13.32
N THR A 438 -6.81 -7.49 -12.29
CA THR A 438 -6.18 -8.82 -12.41
C THR A 438 -6.62 -9.65 -11.21
N SER A 439 -6.31 -10.95 -11.19
CA SER A 439 -6.55 -11.81 -10.03
C SER A 439 -5.53 -11.53 -8.92
N SER A 440 -5.94 -11.77 -7.68
CA SER A 440 -5.08 -11.82 -6.49
C SER A 440 -4.03 -12.94 -6.59
N ARG A 441 -2.89 -12.80 -5.88
CA ARG A 441 -1.93 -13.90 -5.65
C ARG A 441 -2.07 -14.51 -4.25
N GLN A 442 -2.99 -14.00 -3.43
CA GLN A 442 -3.31 -14.56 -2.12
C GLN A 442 -3.65 -16.06 -2.20
N GLY A 443 -3.01 -16.87 -1.36
CA GLY A 443 -3.25 -18.32 -1.28
C GLY A 443 -2.78 -19.13 -2.50
N ARG A 444 -2.05 -18.52 -3.45
CA ARG A 444 -1.40 -19.25 -4.55
C ARG A 444 -0.10 -19.91 -4.06
N PRO A 445 0.36 -20.99 -4.72
CA PRO A 445 1.69 -21.54 -4.46
C PRO A 445 2.79 -20.52 -4.76
N CYS A 446 3.85 -20.55 -3.95
CA CYS A 446 5.07 -19.79 -4.19
C CYS A 446 6.18 -20.61 -4.81
N ASP A 447 6.19 -21.92 -4.58
CA ASP A 447 7.24 -22.81 -5.03
C ASP A 447 6.68 -23.91 -5.92
N LYS A 448 7.60 -24.61 -6.58
CA LYS A 448 7.31 -25.75 -7.45
C LYS A 448 6.67 -26.94 -6.72
N ASN A 449 6.75 -26.97 -5.39
CA ASN A 449 6.22 -28.05 -4.56
C ASN A 449 4.77 -27.79 -4.13
N GLY A 450 4.21 -26.62 -4.49
CA GLY A 450 2.84 -26.26 -4.15
C GLY A 450 2.69 -25.56 -2.80
N ALA A 451 3.79 -25.24 -2.10
CA ALA A 451 3.71 -24.60 -0.79
C ALA A 451 3.20 -23.15 -0.90
N SER A 452 2.29 -22.76 -0.01
CA SER A 452 1.85 -21.37 0.14
C SER A 452 2.85 -20.58 0.97
N CYS A 453 3.18 -19.34 0.58
CA CYS A 453 3.86 -18.39 1.46
C CYS A 453 2.87 -17.38 2.01
N GLU A 454 2.05 -17.83 2.95
CA GLU A 454 1.25 -16.92 3.76
C GLU A 454 2.04 -16.50 4.98
N VAL A 455 1.94 -15.22 5.33
CA VAL A 455 2.52 -14.69 6.58
C VAL A 455 1.44 -14.75 7.64
N VAL A 456 1.68 -15.55 8.68
CA VAL A 456 0.73 -15.75 9.78
C VAL A 456 1.27 -15.09 11.03
N LEU A 457 0.55 -14.07 11.51
CA LEU A 457 0.86 -13.44 12.78
C LEU A 457 0.34 -14.31 13.92
N GLN A 458 1.21 -14.75 14.81
CA GLN A 458 0.81 -15.48 16.02
C GLN A 458 0.27 -14.50 17.06
N ASP A 459 1.08 -13.50 17.40
CA ASP A 459 0.82 -12.51 18.45
C ASP A 459 0.63 -11.08 17.89
N LYS A 460 0.38 -10.13 18.80
CA LYS A 460 0.40 -8.69 18.48
C LYS A 460 1.81 -8.26 18.07
N VAL A 461 1.87 -7.39 17.06
CA VAL A 461 3.09 -6.82 16.47
C VAL A 461 3.00 -5.30 16.57
N GLY A 462 3.54 -4.75 17.67
CA GLY A 462 3.49 -3.32 17.97
C GLY A 462 2.08 -2.79 18.25
N THR A 463 1.88 -1.51 17.99
CA THR A 463 0.57 -0.85 18.10
C THR A 463 -0.39 -1.41 17.06
N THR A 464 -1.53 -1.90 17.52
CA THR A 464 -2.57 -2.48 16.65
C THR A 464 -3.54 -1.42 16.15
N GLN A 465 -4.33 -1.74 15.12
CA GLN A 465 -5.36 -0.81 14.65
C GLN A 465 -6.44 -0.60 15.73
N GLU A 466 -6.72 -1.62 16.54
CA GLU A 466 -7.62 -1.53 17.69
C GLU A 466 -7.08 -0.57 18.76
N ASP A 467 -5.78 -0.60 19.05
CA ASP A 467 -5.15 0.35 19.99
C ASP A 467 -5.28 1.81 19.51
N ILE A 468 -5.22 2.04 18.19
CA ILE A 468 -5.44 3.37 17.58
C ILE A 468 -6.91 3.77 17.64
N CYS A 469 -7.83 2.86 17.32
CA CYS A 469 -9.25 3.19 17.18
C CYS A 469 -10.03 3.14 18.50
N GLY A 470 -9.47 2.55 19.56
CA GLY A 470 -10.14 2.29 20.83
C GLY A 470 -11.29 1.27 20.74
N LYS A 471 -11.47 0.61 19.58
CA LYS A 471 -12.50 -0.41 19.33
C LYS A 471 -12.07 -1.37 18.22
N PRO A 472 -12.56 -2.62 18.23
CA PRO A 472 -12.31 -3.56 17.15
C PRO A 472 -13.01 -3.07 15.88
N LEU A 473 -12.26 -2.96 14.78
CA LEU A 473 -12.85 -2.67 13.47
C LEU A 473 -13.43 -3.94 12.85
N VAL A 474 -14.60 -3.81 12.21
CA VAL A 474 -15.18 -4.86 11.38
C VAL A 474 -14.53 -4.77 10.00
N VAL A 475 -13.71 -5.75 9.65
CA VAL A 475 -13.12 -5.82 8.30
C VAL A 475 -14.02 -6.66 7.40
N GLU A 476 -14.35 -6.11 6.23
CA GLU A 476 -15.09 -6.84 5.22
C GLU A 476 -14.29 -8.08 4.78
N SER A 477 -14.95 -9.23 4.87
CA SER A 477 -14.38 -10.54 4.57
C SER A 477 -14.89 -11.01 3.22
N GLY A 478 -13.98 -11.37 2.31
CA GLY A 478 -14.33 -11.76 0.94
C GLY A 478 -14.37 -10.58 -0.04
N GLY A 479 -15.03 -10.78 -1.19
CA GLY A 479 -15.31 -9.72 -2.17
C GLY A 479 -14.47 -9.76 -3.45
N SER A 480 -13.37 -10.52 -3.51
CA SER A 480 -12.65 -10.67 -4.78
C SER A 480 -13.45 -11.46 -5.81
N LEU A 481 -13.16 -11.16 -7.08
CA LEU A 481 -13.70 -11.91 -8.20
C LEU A 481 -13.26 -13.38 -8.12
N CYS A 482 -14.19 -14.27 -8.38
CA CYS A 482 -14.00 -15.70 -8.49
C CYS A 482 -14.83 -16.24 -9.66
N THR A 483 -14.53 -17.46 -10.11
CA THR A 483 -15.37 -18.17 -11.07
C THR A 483 -16.23 -19.17 -10.29
N PRO A 484 -17.57 -19.17 -10.45
CA PRO A 484 -18.40 -20.20 -9.83
C PRO A 484 -17.89 -21.61 -10.16
N GLY A 485 -17.62 -22.41 -9.14
CA GLY A 485 -17.09 -23.77 -9.27
C GLY A 485 -15.55 -23.89 -9.25
N ASP A 486 -14.80 -22.79 -9.18
CA ASP A 486 -13.35 -22.83 -8.99
C ASP A 486 -12.94 -22.86 -7.51
N SER A 487 -11.64 -23.00 -7.24
CA SER A 487 -11.05 -23.03 -5.89
C SER A 487 -10.46 -21.67 -5.46
N THR A 488 -10.87 -20.58 -6.10
CA THR A 488 -10.39 -19.22 -5.79
C THR A 488 -10.80 -18.80 -4.38
N CYS A 489 -12.00 -19.17 -3.92
CA CYS A 489 -12.46 -18.93 -2.56
C CYS A 489 -12.11 -20.10 -1.64
N LYS A 490 -10.86 -20.15 -1.15
CA LYS A 490 -10.29 -21.33 -0.45
C LYS A 490 -11.16 -21.88 0.69
N HIS A 491 -11.63 -20.98 1.55
CA HIS A 491 -12.51 -21.32 2.67
C HIS A 491 -13.76 -20.43 2.64
N GLY A 492 -14.41 -20.42 1.49
CA GLY A 492 -15.63 -19.67 1.24
C GLY A 492 -16.40 -20.27 0.07
N SER A 493 -17.37 -19.53 -0.42
CA SER A 493 -18.12 -19.88 -1.61
C SER A 493 -18.10 -18.71 -2.60
N CYS A 494 -17.95 -19.03 -3.88
CA CYS A 494 -18.11 -18.04 -4.93
C CYS A 494 -19.62 -17.80 -5.15
N VAL A 495 -20.13 -16.67 -4.70
CA VAL A 495 -21.51 -16.27 -4.97
C VAL A 495 -21.57 -15.72 -6.38
N ALA A 496 -22.26 -16.43 -7.26
CA ALA A 496 -22.32 -16.11 -8.68
C ALA A 496 -23.01 -14.75 -8.91
N LEU A 497 -22.37 -13.91 -9.72
CA LEU A 497 -22.96 -12.71 -10.32
C LEU A 497 -23.38 -12.98 -11.77
N SER A 498 -22.74 -13.95 -12.42
CA SER A 498 -23.05 -14.51 -13.74
C SER A 498 -22.56 -15.97 -13.82
N ALA A 499 -22.71 -16.62 -14.97
CA ALA A 499 -22.22 -17.99 -15.18
C ALA A 499 -20.68 -18.13 -15.09
N THR A 500 -19.93 -17.06 -15.37
CA THR A 500 -18.46 -17.06 -15.43
C THR A 500 -17.81 -16.11 -14.43
N ALA A 501 -18.60 -15.42 -13.60
CA ALA A 501 -18.10 -14.48 -12.62
C ALA A 501 -18.93 -14.51 -11.34
N GLY A 502 -18.25 -14.40 -10.20
CA GLY A 502 -18.86 -14.28 -8.88
C GLY A 502 -17.97 -13.50 -7.93
N ARG A 503 -18.40 -13.45 -6.67
CA ARG A 503 -17.63 -12.86 -5.57
C ARG A 503 -17.43 -13.85 -4.45
N CYS A 504 -16.21 -13.89 -3.90
CA CYS A 504 -15.96 -14.74 -2.74
C CYS A 504 -16.72 -14.24 -1.52
N VAL A 505 -17.42 -15.16 -0.85
CA VAL A 505 -18.02 -14.96 0.47
C VAL A 505 -17.41 -15.99 1.41
N CYS A 506 -16.74 -15.53 2.47
CA CYS A 506 -15.98 -16.42 3.35
C CYS A 506 -16.89 -17.17 4.31
N SER A 507 -16.55 -18.44 4.58
CA SER A 507 -17.29 -19.28 5.52
C SER A 507 -16.59 -19.33 6.87
N GLY A 508 -17.38 -19.39 7.94
CA GLY A 508 -16.88 -19.54 9.31
C GLY A 508 -15.87 -18.47 9.72
N CYS A 509 -14.66 -18.91 10.07
CA CYS A 509 -13.62 -18.05 10.60
C CYS A 509 -12.50 -17.72 9.61
N TRP A 510 -12.84 -17.65 8.33
CA TRP A 510 -11.90 -17.27 7.28
C TRP A 510 -12.21 -15.87 6.76
N GLY A 511 -11.17 -15.21 6.26
CA GLY A 511 -11.18 -13.83 5.82
C GLY A 511 -10.21 -13.55 4.68
N GLY A 512 -10.12 -12.28 4.32
CA GLY A 512 -9.36 -11.79 3.18
C GLY A 512 -10.17 -11.90 1.88
N SER A 513 -9.67 -11.30 0.81
CA SER A 513 -10.29 -11.26 -0.51
C SER A 513 -10.75 -12.62 -1.03
N THR A 514 -9.90 -13.63 -0.86
CA THR A 514 -10.07 -15.00 -1.37
C THR A 514 -10.45 -16.01 -0.28
N CYS A 515 -10.78 -15.54 0.94
CA CYS A 515 -11.10 -16.41 2.07
C CYS A 515 -9.98 -17.41 2.40
N ALA A 516 -8.72 -17.01 2.15
CA ALA A 516 -7.54 -17.83 2.39
C ALA A 516 -6.84 -17.48 3.71
N VAL A 517 -7.24 -16.41 4.40
CA VAL A 517 -6.62 -16.01 5.66
C VAL A 517 -7.50 -16.45 6.82
N LYS A 518 -6.91 -17.12 7.81
CA LYS A 518 -7.63 -17.54 9.02
C LYS A 518 -7.79 -16.37 9.99
N ASP A 519 -9.02 -16.10 10.41
CA ASP A 519 -9.38 -15.14 11.44
C ASP A 519 -9.59 -15.87 12.76
N ASN A 520 -8.54 -15.93 13.58
CA ASN A 520 -8.54 -16.69 14.83
C ASN A 520 -9.59 -16.21 15.85
N ASP A 521 -10.02 -14.95 15.76
CA ASP A 521 -11.04 -14.43 16.66
C ASP A 521 -12.42 -14.91 16.26
N LYS A 522 -12.75 -14.90 14.97
CA LYS A 522 -13.95 -15.61 14.50
C LYS A 522 -13.88 -17.10 14.83
N CYS A 523 -12.69 -17.71 14.84
CA CYS A 523 -12.53 -19.13 15.16
C CYS A 523 -12.73 -19.41 16.64
N SER A 524 -12.42 -18.47 17.53
CA SER A 524 -12.60 -18.62 18.98
C SER A 524 -14.04 -18.36 19.43
N VAL A 525 -14.87 -17.68 18.61
CA VAL A 525 -16.31 -17.50 18.84
C VAL A 525 -17.17 -18.58 18.16
N ILE A 526 -16.62 -19.68 17.63
CA ILE A 526 -17.48 -20.85 17.35
C ILE A 526 -17.92 -21.34 18.73
N PRO A 527 -19.18 -21.13 19.15
CA PRO A 527 -19.59 -21.67 20.42
C PRO A 527 -19.45 -23.18 20.25
N ASN A 528 -18.82 -23.85 21.21
CA ASN A 528 -19.35 -25.13 21.60
C ASN A 528 -20.83 -24.87 21.91
N LEU A 529 -21.70 -25.00 20.90
CA LEU A 529 -23.14 -24.98 21.06
C LEU A 529 -23.45 -26.34 21.64
N PRO A 530 -23.66 -26.50 22.97
CA PRO A 530 -24.01 -27.79 23.54
C PRO A 530 -25.31 -28.36 22.93
N GLN A 531 -26.08 -27.51 22.23
CA GLN A 531 -27.32 -27.83 21.54
C GLN A 531 -27.16 -28.04 20.02
N ALA A 532 -25.98 -27.89 19.44
CA ALA A 532 -25.77 -28.10 18.00
C ALA A 532 -26.21 -29.50 17.53
N PRO A 533 -25.95 -30.60 18.27
CA PRO A 533 -26.50 -31.91 17.91
C PRO A 533 -28.03 -31.87 17.90
N THR A 534 -28.65 -31.28 18.92
CA THR A 534 -30.10 -31.21 19.08
C THR A 534 -30.75 -30.44 17.94
N ILE A 535 -30.18 -29.31 17.53
CA ILE A 535 -30.67 -28.48 16.40
C ILE A 535 -30.53 -29.26 15.08
N ILE A 536 -29.36 -29.86 14.84
CA ILE A 536 -29.10 -30.65 13.62
C ILE A 536 -30.07 -31.83 13.52
N PHE A 537 -30.27 -32.58 14.61
CA PHE A 537 -31.20 -33.71 14.64
C PHE A 537 -32.66 -33.27 14.54
N THR A 538 -33.03 -32.10 15.07
CA THR A 538 -34.39 -31.56 14.94
C THR A 538 -34.68 -31.16 13.49
N VAL A 539 -33.74 -30.48 12.82
CA VAL A 539 -33.88 -30.11 11.40
C VAL A 539 -33.92 -31.36 10.51
N LEU A 540 -33.07 -32.35 10.77
CA LEU A 540 -33.11 -33.65 10.08
C LEU A 540 -34.44 -34.38 10.29
N ALA A 541 -34.99 -34.36 11.51
CA ALA A 541 -36.28 -34.98 11.81
C ALA A 541 -37.45 -34.28 11.11
N ILE A 542 -37.44 -32.94 11.05
CA ILE A 542 -38.43 -32.17 10.30
C ILE A 542 -38.33 -32.46 8.79
N PHE A 543 -37.11 -32.52 8.25
CA PHE A 543 -36.87 -32.84 6.85
C PHE A 543 -37.33 -34.26 6.50
N LEU A 544 -36.96 -35.25 7.31
CA LEU A 544 -37.41 -36.64 7.15
C LEU A 544 -38.93 -36.74 7.29
N GLY A 545 -39.54 -36.06 8.26
CA GLY A 545 -41.00 -36.01 8.42
C GLY A 545 -41.70 -35.41 7.19
N GLY A 546 -41.17 -34.31 6.65
CA GLY A 546 -41.65 -33.70 5.41
C GLY A 546 -41.52 -34.64 4.22
N MET A 547 -40.39 -35.34 4.07
CA MET A 547 -40.20 -36.34 3.02
C MET A 547 -41.18 -37.51 3.16
N THR A 548 -41.42 -37.98 4.39
CA THR A 548 -42.36 -39.08 4.65
C THR A 548 -43.79 -38.71 4.28
N LEU A 549 -44.20 -37.46 4.54
CA LEU A 549 -45.51 -36.93 4.12
C LEU A 549 -45.62 -36.82 2.60
N VAL A 550 -44.57 -36.37 1.92
CA VAL A 550 -44.53 -36.28 0.45
C VAL A 550 -44.61 -37.67 -0.18
N PHE A 551 -43.82 -38.64 0.29
CA PHE A 551 -43.86 -40.01 -0.22
C PHE A 551 -45.17 -40.72 0.13
N GLY A 552 -45.76 -40.45 1.31
CA GLY A 552 -47.08 -40.96 1.68
C GLY A 552 -48.19 -40.41 0.78
N ALA A 553 -48.17 -39.11 0.47
CA ALA A 553 -49.11 -38.49 -0.45
C ALA A 553 -48.98 -39.07 -1.87
N LEU A 554 -47.75 -39.27 -2.35
CA LEU A 554 -47.47 -39.92 -3.64
C LEU A 554 -47.98 -41.37 -3.68
N ALA A 555 -47.82 -42.13 -2.60
CA ALA A 555 -48.33 -43.49 -2.48
C ALA A 555 -49.87 -43.56 -2.51
N ILE A 556 -50.55 -42.62 -1.85
CA ILE A 556 -52.03 -42.51 -1.87
C ILE A 556 -52.53 -42.15 -3.28
N VAL A 557 -51.85 -41.25 -3.98
CA VAL A 557 -52.16 -40.91 -5.38
C VAL A 557 -51.94 -42.11 -6.31
N ALA A 558 -50.84 -42.85 -6.14
CA ALA A 558 -50.58 -44.07 -6.89
C ALA A 558 -51.63 -45.17 -6.63
N HIS A 559 -52.12 -45.30 -5.40
CA HIS A 559 -53.14 -46.29 -5.06
C HIS A 559 -54.53 -45.93 -5.61
N LYS A 560 -54.86 -44.63 -5.70
CA LYS A 560 -56.08 -44.16 -6.38
C LYS A 560 -56.03 -44.34 -7.90
N GLY A 561 -54.85 -44.35 -8.51
CA GLY A 561 -54.66 -44.62 -9.94
C GLY A 561 -54.91 -46.08 -10.36
N MET A 562 -54.92 -47.03 -9.42
CA MET A 562 -55.13 -48.46 -9.73
C MET A 562 -56.61 -48.89 -9.80
N HIS A 563 -57.56 -48.02 -9.44
CA HIS A 563 -58.99 -48.34 -9.47
C HIS A 563 -59.77 -47.82 -10.69
N THR A 564 -59.10 -47.16 -11.64
CA THR A 564 -59.72 -46.69 -12.90
C THR A 564 -58.98 -47.27 -14.10
N SER A 565 -59.11 -48.59 -14.30
CA SER A 565 -58.64 -49.26 -15.51
C SER A 565 -59.46 -50.54 -15.73
N ASN A 566 -60.71 -50.36 -16.16
CA ASN A 566 -61.44 -51.36 -16.94
C ASN A 566 -62.67 -50.70 -17.57
N THR A 567 -62.52 -50.15 -18.78
CA THR A 567 -63.49 -50.34 -19.88
C THR A 567 -62.99 -49.72 -21.19
N SER A 568 -63.21 -50.49 -22.26
CA SER A 568 -63.38 -50.13 -23.68
C SER A 568 -62.17 -49.64 -24.49
N ALA A 569 -61.56 -50.66 -25.10
CA ALA A 569 -61.06 -50.75 -26.46
C ALA A 569 -61.85 -49.97 -27.56
N GLU A 570 -61.13 -49.74 -28.67
CA GLU A 570 -61.60 -49.46 -30.05
C GLU A 570 -62.16 -48.02 -30.28
N VAL A 571 -61.77 -47.21 -31.28
CA VAL A 571 -61.61 -47.43 -32.73
C VAL A 571 -60.78 -46.29 -33.37
N TYR A 572 -60.16 -46.63 -34.50
CA TYR A 572 -59.46 -45.88 -35.57
C TYR A 572 -60.05 -44.53 -36.10
N ASN A 573 -59.12 -43.77 -36.75
CA ASN A 573 -59.24 -42.83 -37.88
C ASN A 573 -59.82 -41.41 -37.68
N ALA A 574 -58.98 -40.38 -37.86
CA ALA A 574 -58.89 -39.59 -39.12
C ALA A 574 -57.96 -38.36 -38.98
N LEU A 575 -57.16 -38.15 -40.03
CA LEU A 575 -56.26 -37.02 -40.38
C LEU A 575 -54.85 -36.98 -39.78
#